data_AF-A0A9X9BGP0-F1
#
_entry.id   AF-A0A9X9BGP0-F1
#
_cell.length_a   1.000
_cell.length_b   1.000
_cell.length_c   1.000
_cell.angle_alpha   90.00
_cell.angle_beta   90.00
_cell.angle_gamma   90.00
#
_symmetry.space_group_name_H-M   'P 1'
#
loop_
_entity.id
_entity.type
_entity.pdbx_description
1 polymer ?
#
loop_
_entity_poly.entity_id
_entity_poly.type
_entity_poly.pdbx_seq_one_letter_code
_entity_poly.pdbx_strand_id
1 'polypeptide(L)'
;MQNNADNAKSQNYLAYDVTVLEREFADLVAQWPELAEDEDLRADMIEGETDAYRVLGRIVAIERDANSMVLAIGERAKELAARKERYARRKDAMRALLLRLLKAANLNKVSLPEATVSVSKGRAGVEIVDESAVPARFLKVVKSPDKTLIKEALDAGKTVKGAVLREGQPTLTVRAA
;
A
#
# COMPACT_ATOMS: atom_id res chain seq x y z
N MET A 1 -2.01 -21.70 14.21
CA MET A 1 -2.82 -22.03 13.01
C MET A 1 -4.32 -21.93 13.28
N GLN A 2 -4.80 -22.11 14.52
CA GLN A 2 -6.21 -21.85 14.91
C GLN A 2 -6.74 -20.45 14.53
N ASN A 3 -5.99 -19.38 14.84
CA ASN A 3 -6.50 -17.99 14.68
C ASN A 3 -6.95 -17.60 13.26
N ASN A 4 -6.39 -18.20 12.20
CA ASN A 4 -6.77 -17.83 10.84
C ASN A 4 -8.05 -18.54 10.39
N ALA A 5 -8.28 -19.78 10.84
CA ALA A 5 -9.49 -20.53 10.56
C ALA A 5 -10.70 -19.98 11.35
N ASP A 6 -10.47 -19.54 12.60
CA ASP A 6 -11.50 -18.93 13.43
C ASP A 6 -11.86 -17.53 12.93
N ASN A 7 -10.87 -16.76 12.46
CA ASN A 7 -11.11 -15.47 11.80
C ASN A 7 -11.91 -15.66 10.50
N ALA A 8 -11.49 -16.58 9.61
CA ALA A 8 -12.23 -16.86 8.37
C ALA A 8 -13.68 -17.30 8.62
N LYS A 9 -13.94 -18.13 9.64
CA LYS A 9 -15.31 -18.47 10.05
C LYS A 9 -16.07 -17.24 10.55
N SER A 10 -15.47 -16.42 11.42
CA SER A 10 -16.09 -15.20 11.94
C SER A 10 -16.41 -14.17 10.84
N GLN A 11 -15.56 -14.05 9.81
CA GLN A 11 -15.79 -13.18 8.65
C GLN A 11 -16.89 -13.73 7.74
N ASN A 12 -16.98 -15.06 7.58
CA ASN A 12 -18.10 -15.67 6.86
C ASN A 12 -19.44 -15.44 7.56
N TYR A 13 -19.47 -15.44 8.90
CA TYR A 13 -20.68 -15.06 9.65
C TYR A 13 -21.02 -13.58 9.45
N LEU A 14 -20.02 -12.69 9.45
CA LEU A 14 -20.26 -11.26 9.28
C LEU A 14 -20.75 -10.91 7.87
N ALA A 15 -20.18 -11.53 6.84
CA ALA A 15 -20.67 -11.38 5.47
C ALA A 15 -22.11 -11.87 5.33
N TYR A 16 -22.46 -12.98 5.98
CA TYR A 16 -23.83 -13.47 6.03
C TYR A 16 -24.75 -12.48 6.77
N ASP A 17 -24.36 -12.00 7.95
CA ASP A 17 -25.13 -11.01 8.73
C ASP A 17 -25.40 -9.75 7.88
N VAL A 18 -24.42 -9.28 7.11
CA VAL A 18 -24.60 -8.14 6.19
C VAL A 18 -25.61 -8.46 5.09
N THR A 19 -25.53 -9.64 4.45
CA THR A 19 -26.51 -10.01 3.42
C THR A 19 -27.93 -10.15 3.96
N VAL A 20 -28.08 -10.57 5.22
CA VAL A 20 -29.38 -10.64 5.90
C VAL A 20 -29.89 -9.22 6.16
N LEU A 21 -29.07 -8.34 6.70
CA LEU A 21 -29.44 -6.94 6.96
C LEU A 21 -29.81 -6.18 5.67
N GLU A 22 -29.06 -6.37 4.58
CA GLU A 22 -29.40 -5.78 3.28
C GLU A 22 -30.81 -6.15 2.83
N ARG A 23 -31.19 -7.41 3.06
CA ARG A 23 -32.55 -7.88 2.77
C ARG A 23 -33.57 -7.31 3.73
N GLU A 24 -33.29 -7.29 5.03
CA GLU A 24 -34.18 -6.70 6.03
C GLU A 24 -34.45 -5.21 5.75
N PHE A 25 -33.43 -4.45 5.35
CA PHE A 25 -33.60 -3.05 4.94
C PHE A 25 -34.50 -2.91 3.71
N ALA A 26 -34.32 -3.77 2.71
CA ALA A 26 -35.17 -3.78 1.52
C ALA A 26 -36.63 -4.15 1.86
N ASP A 27 -36.82 -5.14 2.75
CA ASP A 27 -38.14 -5.57 3.20
C ASP A 27 -38.84 -4.47 4.01
N LEU A 28 -38.13 -3.75 4.89
CA LEU A 28 -38.65 -2.59 5.63
C LEU A 28 -39.14 -1.49 4.68
N VAL A 29 -38.33 -1.10 3.68
CA VAL A 29 -38.72 -0.06 2.72
C VAL A 29 -39.88 -0.53 1.83
N ALA A 30 -39.96 -1.82 1.50
CA ALA A 30 -41.09 -2.37 0.75
C ALA A 30 -42.39 -2.37 1.57
N GLN A 31 -42.30 -2.62 2.88
CA GLN A 31 -43.44 -2.61 3.80
C GLN A 31 -43.92 -1.19 4.13
N TRP A 32 -42.99 -0.25 4.25
CA TRP A 32 -43.24 1.17 4.52
C TRP A 32 -42.56 2.06 3.45
N PRO A 33 -43.22 2.31 2.30
CA PRO A 33 -42.62 3.06 1.19
C PRO A 33 -42.19 4.49 1.53
N GLU A 34 -42.80 5.12 2.53
CA GLU A 34 -42.44 6.45 3.04
C GLU A 34 -40.99 6.54 3.56
N LEU A 35 -40.43 5.40 4.00
CA LEU A 35 -39.02 5.33 4.41
C LEU A 35 -38.05 5.59 3.26
N ALA A 36 -38.46 5.46 2.00
CA ALA A 36 -37.59 5.79 0.86
C ALA A 36 -37.32 7.30 0.76
N GLU A 37 -38.27 8.12 1.18
CA GLU A 37 -38.23 9.58 1.02
C GLU A 37 -37.80 10.30 2.31
N ASP A 38 -37.93 9.66 3.47
CA ASP A 38 -37.52 10.19 4.78
C ASP A 38 -36.31 9.42 5.34
N GLU A 39 -35.13 10.03 5.29
CA GLU A 39 -33.88 9.43 5.78
C GLU A 39 -33.82 9.29 7.29
N ASP A 40 -34.33 10.28 8.03
CA ASP A 40 -34.27 10.29 9.49
C ASP A 40 -35.21 9.21 10.05
N LEU A 41 -36.45 9.15 9.53
CA LEU A 41 -37.40 8.10 9.89
C LEU A 41 -36.88 6.69 9.53
N ARG A 42 -36.23 6.56 8.36
CA ARG A 42 -35.61 5.30 7.93
C ARG A 42 -34.48 4.89 8.86
N ALA A 43 -33.63 5.81 9.30
CA ALA A 43 -32.55 5.52 10.24
C ALA A 43 -33.09 5.05 11.59
N ASP A 44 -34.08 5.76 12.16
CA ASP A 44 -34.72 5.41 13.43
C ASP A 44 -35.39 4.03 13.37
N MET A 45 -36.09 3.72 12.28
CA MET A 45 -36.72 2.41 12.10
C MET A 45 -35.69 1.30 11.93
N ILE A 46 -34.62 1.52 11.16
CA ILE A 46 -33.52 0.53 11.03
C ILE A 46 -32.88 0.26 12.40
N GLU A 47 -32.65 1.30 13.21
CA GLU A 47 -32.08 1.16 14.54
C GLU A 47 -33.00 0.36 15.48
N GLY A 48 -34.31 0.63 15.44
CA GLY A 48 -35.28 0.01 16.34
C GLY A 48 -35.71 -1.41 15.95
N GLU A 49 -35.84 -1.68 14.64
CA GLU A 49 -36.43 -2.93 14.13
C GLU A 49 -35.39 -3.98 13.70
N THR A 50 -34.12 -3.58 13.52
CA THR A 50 -33.07 -4.49 13.03
C THR A 50 -31.87 -4.54 13.97
N ASP A 51 -30.98 -5.50 13.73
CA ASP A 51 -29.73 -5.65 14.46
C ASP A 51 -28.56 -4.88 13.82
N ALA A 52 -28.88 -3.92 12.94
CA ALA A 52 -27.90 -3.19 12.12
C ALA A 52 -26.80 -2.53 12.95
N TYR A 53 -27.17 -1.83 14.02
CA TYR A 53 -26.21 -1.05 14.82
C TYR A 53 -25.24 -1.95 15.59
N ARG A 54 -25.68 -3.14 16.02
CA ARG A 54 -24.79 -4.13 16.62
C ARG A 54 -23.78 -4.65 15.59
N VAL A 55 -24.23 -4.95 14.37
CA VAL A 55 -23.36 -5.44 13.29
C VAL A 55 -22.39 -4.36 12.84
N LEU A 56 -22.86 -3.12 12.64
CA LEU A 56 -22.04 -1.95 12.32
C LEU A 56 -20.97 -1.71 13.39
N GLY A 57 -21.37 -1.72 14.68
CA GLY A 57 -20.43 -1.57 15.80
C GLY A 57 -19.36 -2.67 15.82
N ARG A 58 -19.75 -3.91 15.51
CA ARG A 58 -18.80 -5.03 15.39
C ARG A 58 -17.83 -4.86 14.22
N ILE A 59 -18.31 -4.42 13.05
CA ILE A 59 -17.46 -4.12 11.89
C ILE A 59 -16.42 -3.04 12.25
N VAL A 60 -16.87 -1.95 12.87
CA VAL A 60 -15.99 -0.85 13.29
C VAL A 60 -14.97 -1.32 14.32
N ALA A 61 -15.36 -2.13 15.29
CA ALA A 61 -14.42 -2.68 16.28
C ALA A 61 -13.32 -3.52 15.62
N ILE A 62 -13.69 -4.41 14.70
CA ILE A 62 -12.74 -5.25 13.95
C ILE A 62 -11.80 -4.37 13.11
N GLU A 63 -12.33 -3.36 12.42
CA GLU A 63 -11.54 -2.39 11.65
C GLU A 63 -10.51 -1.67 12.53
N ARG A 64 -10.93 -1.20 13.71
CA ARG A 64 -10.06 -0.47 14.64
C ARG A 64 -8.95 -1.33 15.23
N ASP A 65 -9.27 -2.58 15.58
CA ASP A 65 -8.28 -3.55 16.04
C ASP A 65 -7.26 -3.84 14.94
N ALA A 66 -7.73 -4.04 13.70
CA ALA A 66 -6.86 -4.26 12.55
C ALA A 66 -5.96 -3.04 12.28
N ASN A 67 -6.51 -1.83 12.30
CA ASN A 67 -5.74 -0.60 12.11
C ASN A 67 -4.65 -0.43 13.19
N SER A 68 -4.99 -0.71 14.46
CA SER A 68 -4.02 -0.68 15.56
C SER A 68 -2.87 -1.66 15.35
N MET A 69 -3.17 -2.87 14.88
CA MET A 69 -2.15 -3.87 14.54
C MET A 69 -1.30 -3.45 13.34
N VAL A 70 -1.90 -2.87 12.30
CA VAL A 70 -1.17 -2.35 11.13
C VAL A 70 -0.14 -1.30 11.55
N LEU A 71 -0.53 -0.36 12.41
CA LEU A 71 0.38 0.67 12.93
C LEU A 71 1.53 0.06 13.74
N ALA A 72 1.23 -0.85 14.67
CA ALA A 72 2.24 -1.50 15.50
C ALA A 72 3.23 -2.35 14.67
N ILE A 73 2.73 -3.11 13.69
CA ILE A 73 3.55 -3.88 12.76
C ILE A 73 4.41 -2.95 11.91
N GLY A 74 3.85 -1.83 11.44
CA GLY A 74 4.56 -0.81 10.68
C GLY A 74 5.78 -0.26 11.43
N GLU A 75 5.63 0.08 12.71
CA GLU A 75 6.75 0.53 13.54
C GLU A 75 7.82 -0.55 13.70
N ARG A 76 7.41 -1.80 13.98
CA ARG A 76 8.37 -2.91 14.09
C ARG A 76 9.12 -3.18 12.80
N ALA A 77 8.44 -3.06 11.65
CA ALA A 77 9.05 -3.20 10.34
C ALA A 77 10.11 -2.12 10.08
N LYS A 78 9.84 -0.86 10.48
CA LYS A 78 10.83 0.24 10.39
C LYS A 78 12.09 -0.07 11.21
N GLU A 79 11.94 -0.56 12.44
CA GLU A 79 13.08 -0.94 13.28
C GLU A 79 13.92 -2.06 12.66
N LEU A 80 13.26 -3.10 12.12
CA LEU A 80 13.93 -4.20 11.44
C LEU A 80 14.64 -3.75 10.16
N ALA A 81 14.03 -2.85 9.39
CA ALA A 81 14.65 -2.24 8.22
C ALA A 81 15.90 -1.44 8.60
N ALA A 82 15.83 -0.63 9.66
CA ALA A 82 16.98 0.11 10.18
C ALA A 82 18.09 -0.84 10.66
N ARG A 83 17.73 -1.96 11.31
CA ARG A 83 18.70 -2.99 11.72
C ARG A 83 19.36 -3.67 10.53
N LYS A 84 18.58 -4.06 9.51
CA LYS A 84 19.08 -4.62 8.25
C LYS A 84 20.08 -3.68 7.59
N GLU A 85 19.75 -2.40 7.52
CA GLU A 85 20.60 -1.36 6.94
C GLU A 85 21.94 -1.22 7.69
N ARG A 86 21.94 -1.28 9.02
CA ARG A 86 23.20 -1.29 9.81
C ARG A 86 24.10 -2.48 9.46
N TYR A 87 23.53 -3.68 9.32
CA TYR A 87 24.30 -4.85 8.92
C TYR A 87 24.75 -4.79 7.45
N ALA A 88 23.96 -4.19 6.56
CA ALA A 88 24.35 -3.95 5.18
C ALA A 88 25.59 -3.04 5.12
N ARG A 89 25.57 -1.90 5.83
CA ARG A 89 26.73 -1.00 5.94
C ARG A 89 27.95 -1.69 6.54
N ARG A 90 27.77 -2.48 7.61
CA ARG A 90 28.87 -3.25 8.22
C ARG A 90 29.47 -4.25 7.22
N LYS A 91 28.62 -5.00 6.51
CA LYS A 91 29.04 -5.94 5.47
C LYS A 91 29.85 -5.23 4.38
N ASP A 92 29.36 -4.10 3.88
CA ASP A 92 30.04 -3.36 2.81
C ASP A 92 31.36 -2.74 3.29
N ALA A 93 31.40 -2.22 4.53
CA ALA A 93 32.63 -1.75 5.15
C ALA A 93 33.69 -2.87 5.28
N MET A 94 33.29 -4.07 5.71
CA MET A 94 34.22 -5.21 5.79
C MET A 94 34.73 -5.63 4.41
N ARG A 95 33.89 -5.60 3.37
CA ARG A 95 34.31 -5.87 1.98
C ARG A 95 35.30 -4.82 1.48
N ALA A 96 35.10 -3.55 1.81
CA ALA A 96 36.04 -2.49 1.47
C ALA A 96 37.40 -2.69 2.16
N LEU A 97 37.41 -3.12 3.43
CA LEU A 97 38.63 -3.47 4.15
C LEU A 97 39.35 -4.67 3.52
N LEU A 98 38.63 -5.74 3.18
CA LEU A 98 39.19 -6.90 2.47
C LEU A 98 39.83 -6.49 1.15
N LEU A 99 39.16 -5.66 0.34
CA LEU A 99 39.71 -5.15 -0.91
C LEU A 99 40.98 -4.32 -0.67
N ARG A 100 40.99 -3.45 0.36
CA ARG A 100 42.16 -2.64 0.71
C ARG A 100 43.35 -3.53 1.11
N LEU A 101 43.12 -4.58 1.90
CA LEU A 101 44.17 -5.52 2.31
C LEU A 101 44.74 -6.31 1.12
N LEU A 102 43.88 -6.88 0.27
CA LEU A 102 44.34 -7.63 -0.92
C LEU A 102 45.13 -6.74 -1.89
N LYS A 103 44.71 -5.48 -2.08
CA LYS A 103 45.46 -4.50 -2.87
C LYS A 103 46.83 -4.19 -2.24
N ALA A 104 46.90 -3.95 -0.93
CA ALA A 104 48.15 -3.66 -0.24
C ALA A 104 49.13 -4.84 -0.28
N ALA A 105 48.62 -6.07 -0.21
CA ALA A 105 49.40 -7.30 -0.32
C ALA A 105 49.74 -7.71 -1.76
N ASN A 106 49.24 -6.96 -2.77
CA ASN A 106 49.33 -7.31 -4.18
C ASN A 106 48.82 -8.73 -4.51
N LEU A 107 47.76 -9.17 -3.82
CA LEU A 107 47.12 -10.47 -3.99
C LEU A 107 45.77 -10.33 -4.69
N ASN A 108 45.55 -11.13 -5.72
CA ASN A 108 44.27 -11.16 -6.45
C ASN A 108 43.28 -12.19 -5.87
N LYS A 109 43.76 -13.16 -5.09
CA LYS A 109 42.93 -14.25 -4.54
C LYS A 109 43.53 -14.80 -3.25
N VAL A 110 42.69 -15.04 -2.26
CA VAL A 110 43.03 -15.72 -1.00
C VAL A 110 41.93 -16.72 -0.66
N SER A 111 42.30 -17.95 -0.31
CA SER A 111 41.38 -18.98 0.18
C SER A 111 41.40 -19.00 1.70
N LEU A 112 40.25 -18.80 2.33
CA LEU A 112 40.04 -18.95 3.78
C LEU A 112 39.14 -20.18 4.03
N PRO A 113 39.14 -20.75 5.24
CA PRO A 113 38.27 -21.88 5.58
C PRO A 113 36.77 -21.62 5.32
N GLU A 114 36.32 -20.38 5.56
CA GLU A 114 34.91 -19.99 5.43
C GLU A 114 34.54 -19.44 4.05
N ALA A 115 35.51 -18.93 3.27
CA ALA A 115 35.25 -18.31 1.98
C ALA A 115 36.52 -18.11 1.14
N THR A 116 36.37 -18.05 -0.19
CA THR A 116 37.41 -17.53 -1.08
C THR A 116 37.15 -16.05 -1.38
N VAL A 117 38.15 -15.20 -1.15
CA VAL A 117 38.11 -13.77 -1.48
C VAL A 117 38.94 -13.54 -2.73
N SER A 118 38.34 -12.98 -3.77
CA SER A 118 39.03 -12.61 -5.01
C SER A 118 38.71 -11.17 -5.41
N VAL A 119 39.71 -10.50 -5.97
CA VAL A 119 39.58 -9.17 -6.58
C VAL A 119 39.46 -9.36 -8.08
N SER A 120 38.34 -8.92 -8.66
CA SER A 120 38.15 -8.86 -10.10
C SER A 120 38.47 -7.45 -10.62
N LYS A 121 38.80 -7.36 -11.91
CA LYS A 121 38.83 -6.06 -12.59
C LYS A 121 37.42 -5.46 -12.58
N GLY A 122 37.33 -4.17 -12.26
CA GLY A 122 36.06 -3.46 -12.27
C GLY A 122 35.36 -3.56 -13.63
N ARG A 123 34.03 -3.73 -13.58
CA ARG A 123 33.09 -3.28 -14.62
C ARG A 123 33.56 -1.98 -15.26
N ALA A 124 33.93 -1.93 -16.55
CA ALA A 124 33.98 -0.66 -17.26
C ALA A 124 32.57 -0.05 -17.21
N GLY A 125 32.41 1.01 -16.43
CA GLY A 125 31.19 1.79 -16.32
C GLY A 125 31.33 3.04 -17.17
N VAL A 126 30.23 3.47 -17.78
CA VAL A 126 30.19 4.77 -18.46
C VAL A 126 29.96 5.82 -17.38
N GLU A 127 30.96 6.66 -17.13
CA GLU A 127 30.84 7.85 -16.30
C GLU A 127 30.48 9.03 -17.22
N ILE A 128 29.33 9.65 -16.99
CA ILE A 128 28.90 10.83 -17.72
C ILE A 128 29.48 12.04 -16.98
N VAL A 129 30.58 12.59 -17.50
CA VAL A 129 31.31 13.70 -16.88
C VAL A 129 30.61 15.05 -17.13
N ASP A 130 29.88 15.17 -18.25
CA ASP A 130 29.06 16.32 -18.60
C ASP A 130 27.84 15.87 -19.42
N GLU A 131 26.64 16.01 -18.86
CA GLU A 131 25.37 15.64 -19.51
C GLU A 131 25.03 16.54 -20.71
N SER A 132 25.51 17.79 -20.74
CA SER A 132 25.22 18.75 -21.81
C SER A 132 26.05 18.48 -23.07
N ALA A 133 27.21 17.85 -22.90
CA ALA A 133 28.06 17.38 -23.98
C ALA A 133 27.61 16.01 -24.54
N VAL A 134 26.68 15.31 -23.88
CA VAL A 134 26.17 14.02 -24.35
C VAL A 134 25.28 14.24 -25.58
N PRO A 135 25.63 13.67 -26.75
CA PRO A 135 24.80 13.80 -27.93
C PRO A 135 23.37 13.32 -27.68
N ALA A 136 22.38 14.01 -28.26
CA ALA A 136 20.95 13.72 -28.11
C ALA A 136 20.56 12.26 -28.43
N ARG A 137 21.39 11.53 -29.20
CA ARG A 137 21.23 10.10 -29.49
C ARG A 137 21.33 9.20 -28.24
N PHE A 138 22.03 9.64 -27.19
CA PHE A 138 22.19 8.90 -25.94
C PHE A 138 21.30 9.42 -24.81
N LEU A 139 20.58 10.51 -25.03
CA LEU A 139 19.64 11.08 -24.07
C LEU A 139 18.27 10.42 -24.20
N LYS A 140 17.71 9.98 -23.07
CA LYS A 140 16.35 9.44 -23.02
C LYS A 140 15.36 10.56 -22.67
N VAL A 141 14.56 10.99 -23.63
CA VAL A 141 13.48 11.96 -23.40
C VAL A 141 12.23 11.23 -22.89
N VAL A 142 11.91 11.40 -21.60
CA VAL A 142 10.68 10.85 -21.01
C VAL A 142 9.60 11.94 -21.07
N LYS A 143 8.63 11.79 -21.97
CA LYS A 143 7.42 12.62 -21.99
C LYS A 143 6.31 11.87 -21.25
N SER A 144 5.93 12.37 -20.07
CA SER A 144 4.80 11.85 -19.31
C SER A 144 3.58 12.77 -19.43
N PRO A 145 2.35 12.22 -19.54
CA PRO A 145 1.13 13.01 -19.53
C PRO A 145 0.99 13.78 -18.21
N ASP A 146 0.68 15.07 -18.29
CA ASP A 146 0.41 15.88 -17.11
C ASP A 146 -1.05 15.76 -16.68
N LYS A 147 -1.28 14.96 -15.64
CA LYS A 147 -2.63 14.61 -15.18
C LYS A 147 -3.39 15.80 -14.61
N THR A 148 -2.71 16.81 -14.06
CA THR A 148 -3.39 17.99 -13.50
C THR A 148 -3.93 18.87 -14.61
N LEU A 149 -3.12 19.19 -15.62
CA LEU A 149 -3.56 19.96 -16.79
C LEU A 149 -4.64 19.22 -17.60
N ILE A 150 -4.55 17.90 -17.70
CA ILE A 150 -5.57 17.07 -18.33
C ILE A 150 -6.88 17.14 -17.53
N LYS A 151 -6.82 17.06 -16.20
CA LYS A 151 -7.99 17.15 -15.33
C LYS A 151 -8.63 18.54 -15.42
N GLU A 152 -7.85 19.60 -15.33
CA GLU A 152 -8.32 20.99 -15.46
C GLU A 152 -8.99 21.23 -16.82
N ALA A 153 -8.43 20.69 -17.91
CA ALA A 153 -9.02 20.80 -19.24
C ALA A 153 -10.35 20.03 -19.35
N LEU A 154 -10.43 18.82 -18.79
CA LEU A 154 -11.65 18.02 -18.77
C LEU A 154 -12.73 18.64 -17.88
N ASP A 155 -12.37 19.18 -16.71
CA ASP A 155 -13.27 19.88 -15.79
C ASP A 155 -13.79 21.19 -16.41
N ALA A 156 -12.98 21.87 -17.24
CA ALA A 156 -13.38 23.06 -18.01
C ALA A 156 -14.21 22.73 -19.28
N GLY A 157 -14.65 21.47 -19.47
CA GLY A 157 -15.48 21.04 -20.59
C GLY A 157 -14.73 20.87 -21.92
N LYS A 158 -13.38 20.90 -21.93
CA LYS A 158 -12.58 20.63 -23.14
C LYS A 158 -12.25 19.14 -23.22
N THR A 159 -12.51 18.52 -24.36
CA THR A 159 -12.17 17.11 -24.59
C THR A 159 -10.67 16.94 -24.81
N VAL A 160 -10.01 16.17 -23.95
CA VAL A 160 -8.61 15.73 -24.14
C VAL A 160 -8.60 14.35 -24.77
N LYS A 161 -8.09 14.24 -26.01
CA LYS A 161 -7.99 12.95 -26.73
C LYS A 161 -7.12 11.98 -25.93
N GLY A 162 -7.73 10.90 -25.42
CA GLY A 162 -7.06 9.87 -24.64
C GLY A 162 -7.23 9.97 -23.12
N ALA A 163 -8.00 10.94 -22.62
CA ALA A 163 -8.35 11.04 -21.20
C ALA A 163 -9.86 11.20 -21.01
N VAL A 164 -10.40 10.49 -20.03
CA VAL A 164 -11.83 10.49 -19.69
C VAL A 164 -11.94 10.69 -18.19
N LEU A 165 -12.80 11.63 -17.78
CA LEU A 165 -13.14 11.80 -16.37
C LEU A 165 -13.98 10.60 -15.94
N ARG A 166 -13.52 9.87 -14.93
CA ARG A 166 -14.32 8.81 -14.29
C ARG A 166 -14.69 9.27 -12.90
N GLU A 167 -15.95 9.14 -12.56
CA GLU A 167 -16.40 9.25 -11.17
C GLU A 167 -15.77 8.13 -10.36
N GLY A 168 -15.19 8.49 -9.22
CA GLY A 168 -14.64 7.53 -8.27
C GLY A 168 -15.75 6.73 -7.62
N GLN A 169 -15.43 5.51 -7.18
CA GLN A 169 -16.34 4.77 -6.31
C GLN A 169 -16.53 5.53 -4.98
N PRO A 170 -17.73 5.48 -4.37
CA PRO A 170 -17.96 6.09 -3.08
C PRO A 170 -16.96 5.58 -2.03
N THR A 171 -16.48 6.47 -1.19
CA THR A 171 -15.49 6.16 -0.15
C THR A 171 -16.09 6.33 1.23
N LEU A 172 -15.88 5.36 2.12
CA LEU A 172 -16.28 5.45 3.53
C LEU A 172 -15.21 6.21 4.34
N THR A 173 -15.66 7.08 5.25
CA THR A 173 -14.80 7.71 6.27
C THR A 173 -15.27 7.32 7.66
N VAL A 174 -14.40 6.72 8.47
CA VAL A 174 -14.70 6.37 9.87
C VAL A 174 -13.88 7.28 10.78
N ARG A 175 -14.55 8.14 11.56
CA ARG A 175 -13.92 9.03 12.56
C ARG A 175 -14.23 8.53 13.96
N ALA A 176 -13.27 8.65 14.87
CA ALA A 176 -13.54 8.47 16.28
C ALA A 176 -14.45 9.61 16.76
N ALA A 177 -15.40 9.30 17.64
CA ALA A 177 -16.16 10.30 18.38
C ALA A 177 -15.26 11.06 19.37
#